data_AF-A0A7C2QZB7-F1
#
_entry.id   AF-A0A7C2QZB7-F1
#
_cell.length_a   1.000
_cell.length_b   1.000
_cell.length_c   1.000
_cell.angle_alpha   90.00
_cell.angle_beta   90.00
_cell.angle_gamma   90.00
#
_symmetry.space_group_name_H-M   'P 1'
#
loop_
_entity.id
_entity.type
_entity.pdbx_description
1 polymer ?
#
loop_
_entity_poly.entity_id
_entity_poly.type
_entity_poly.pdbx_seq_one_letter_code
_entity_poly.pdbx_strand_id
1 'polypeptide(L)' 'PYEKLLGDLTGAVSRRINIQHRLLYQVIEKQKTIKILRMWTHYE' A
#
# COMPACT_ATOMS: atom_id res chain seq x y z
N PRO A 1 7.87 4.64 -8.91
CA PRO A 1 7.75 3.30 -9.54
C PRO A 1 6.53 2.55 -8.98
N TYR A 2 5.57 2.24 -9.84
CA TYR A 2 4.33 1.56 -9.47
C TYR A 2 4.39 0.14 -10.03
N GLU A 3 4.75 -0.82 -9.19
CA GLU A 3 4.73 -2.24 -9.57
C GLU A 3 3.36 -2.82 -9.22
N LYS A 4 2.58 -3.17 -10.25
CA LYS A 4 1.40 -4.02 -10.08
C LYS A 4 1.89 -5.46 -9.85
N LEU A 5 1.80 -5.94 -8.61
CA LEU A 5 2.02 -7.35 -8.29
C LEU A 5 0.78 -8.16 -8.71
N LEU A 6 0.98 -9.15 -9.59
CA LEU A 6 -0.05 -10.07 -10.10
C LEU A 6 -0.19 -11.27 -9.15
N GLY A 7 -1.40 -11.51 -8.63
CA GLY A 7 -1.74 -12.59 -7.68
C GLY A 7 -2.84 -12.18 -6.67
N ASP A 8 -2.97 -12.89 -5.53
CA ASP A 8 -3.90 -12.60 -4.41
C ASP A 8 -3.73 -11.21 -3.76
N LEU A 9 -2.66 -10.49 -4.12
CA LEU A 9 -2.34 -9.12 -3.69
C LEU A 9 -2.66 -8.07 -4.78
N THR A 10 -3.49 -8.42 -5.76
CA THR A 10 -3.97 -7.51 -6.80
C THR A 10 -4.61 -6.28 -6.15
N GLY A 11 -4.04 -5.10 -6.46
CA GLY A 11 -4.51 -3.82 -5.91
C GLY A 11 -3.78 -3.33 -4.66
N ALA A 12 -2.72 -4.02 -4.20
CA ALA A 12 -1.81 -3.45 -3.22
C ALA A 12 -0.97 -2.33 -3.85
N VAL A 13 -1.01 -1.17 -3.22
CA VAL A 13 -0.39 0.09 -3.64
C VAL A 13 0.53 0.58 -2.53
N SER A 14 1.75 0.95 -2.91
CA SER A 14 2.67 1.65 -2.01
C SER A 14 2.60 3.15 -2.28
N ARG A 15 2.29 3.94 -1.24
CA ARG A 15 2.31 5.40 -1.29
C ARG A 15 3.23 5.94 -0.21
N ARG A 16 4.10 6.87 -0.60
CA ARG A 16 4.92 7.63 0.34
C ARG A 16 4.03 8.71 0.97
N ILE A 17 3.95 8.74 2.30
CA ILE A 17 3.21 9.78 3.04
C ILE A 17 4.13 10.98 3.28
N ASN A 18 5.38 10.73 3.66
CA ASN A 18 6.43 11.75 3.79
C ASN A 18 7.81 11.11 3.53
N ILE A 19 8.91 11.85 3.70
CA ILE A 19 10.26 11.33 3.39
C ILE A 19 10.62 10.08 4.20
N GLN A 20 10.09 9.95 5.42
CA GLN A 20 10.33 8.83 6.34
C GLN A 20 9.26 7.74 6.28
N HIS A 21 8.02 8.04 5.87
CA HIS A 21 6.91 7.11 6.02
C HIS A 21 6.37 6.62 4.67
N ARG A 22 6.26 5.30 4.52
CA ARG A 22 5.67 4.63 3.35
C ARG A 22 4.54 3.71 3.78
N LEU A 23 3.36 3.94 3.22
CA LEU A 23 2.16 3.16 3.48
C LEU A 23 1.96 2.15 2.35
N LEU A 24 1.76 0.88 2.71
CA LEU A 24 1.28 -0.13 1.78
C LEU A 24 -0.18 -0.42 2.13
N TYR A 25 -1.07 -0.21 1.17
CA TYR A 25 -2.50 -0.44 1.33
C TYR A 25 -3.06 -1.14 0.10
N GLN A 26 -4.16 -1.85 0.27
CA GLN A 26 -4.92 -2.45 -0.82
C GLN A 26 -6.26 -1.74 -0.96
N VAL A 27 -6.65 -1.45 -2.19
CA VAL A 27 -7.98 -0.89 -2.48
C VAL A 27 -8.92 -2.03 -2.83
N ILE A 28 -9.96 -2.23 -2.02
CA ILE A 28 -11.02 -3.21 -2.27
C ILE A 28 -12.24 -2.46 -2.81
N GLU A 29 -12.29 -2.28 -4.12
CA GLU A 29 -13.32 -1.46 -4.79
C GLU A 29 -14.74 -1.95 -4.52
N LYS A 30 -14.95 -3.27 -4.50
CA LYS A 30 -16.26 -3.88 -4.22
C LYS A 30 -16.85 -3.46 -2.87
N GLN A 31 -16.00 -3.23 -1.87
CA GLN A 31 -16.39 -2.85 -0.51
C GLN A 31 -16.12 -1.38 -0.21
N LYS A 32 -15.64 -0.61 -1.21
CA LYS A 32 -15.14 0.77 -1.05
C LYS A 32 -14.25 0.94 0.19
N THR A 33 -13.44 -0.08 0.49
CA THR A 33 -12.65 -0.17 1.72
C THR A 33 -11.17 -0.15 1.37
N ILE A 34 -10.40 0.61 2.13
CA ILE A 34 -8.94 0.63 2.04
C ILE A 34 -8.39 -0.26 3.16
N LYS A 35 -7.73 -1.35 2.79
CA LYS A 35 -7.09 -2.25 3.74
C LYS A 35 -5.62 -1.86 3.89
N ILE A 36 -5.22 -1.38 5.06
CA ILE A 36 -3.82 -1.10 5.35
C ILE A 36 -3.10 -2.42 5.63
N LEU A 37 -2.03 -2.69 4.88
CA LEU A 37 -1.24 -3.92 5.02
C LEU A 37 -0.08 -3.71 5.99
N ARG A 38 0.67 -2.63 5.80
CA ARG A 38 1.86 -2.29 6.61
C ARG A 38 2.19 -0.81 6.50
N MET A 39 2.79 -0.25 7.54
CA MET A 39 3.36 1.09 7.55
C MET A 39 4.86 1.00 7.82
N TRP A 40 5.64 1.56 6.91
CA TRP A 40 7.09 1.52 6.93
C TRP A 40 7.60 2.87 7.38
N THR A 41 8.31 2.89 8.49
CA THR A 41 9.15 4.00 8.90
C THR A 41 10.54 3.73 8.34
N HIS A 42 11.08 4.68 7.59
CA HIS A 42 12.47 4.67 7.21
C HIS A 42 13.22 5.41 8.31
N TYR A 43 14.12 4.67 8.97
CA TYR A 43 14.87 4.98 10.19
C TYR A 43 14.09 4.70 11.49
N GLU A 44 14.61 3.75 12.27
CA GLU A 44 14.82 3.94 13.72
C GLU A 44 15.83 5.06 13.94
#